data_AF-M5C145-F1
#
_entry.id   AF-M5C145-F1
#
_cell.length_a   1.000
_cell.length_b   1.000
_cell.length_c   1.000
_cell.angle_alpha   90.00
_cell.angle_beta   90.00
_cell.angle_gamma   90.00
#
_symmetry.space_group_name_H-M   'P 1'
#
loop_
_entity.id
_entity.type
_entity.pdbx_description
1 polymer ?
#
loop_
_entity_poly.entity_id
_entity_poly.type
_entity_poly.pdbx_seq_one_letter_code
_entity_poly.pdbx_strand_id
1 'polypeptide(L)'
;MWSDPPTAKEVHNEKQLRENSKFFQPAIKAGARMLRRSHMDSRSALDIIRMLLDKPPVAMKIQRQIVDEGGDFYATDAAMVLEAELTKMKQQHLKEIEDVKEELRQAKEQNNAQAQSELREFLEQAIAESTRLSGEIQSLRKGFEDERSRWESRVSEAESARKEAEKQQQALMSELEELRSRAERASGEELRRLERLINETLKKIEAIKAYRPSCIVM
;
A
#
# COMPACT_ATOMS: atom_id res chain seq x y z
N MET A 1 6.89 -23.76 -13.32
CA MET A 1 6.45 -24.59 -12.17
C MET A 1 7.38 -25.80 -12.12
N TRP A 2 7.85 -26.24 -10.95
CA TRP A 2 8.94 -27.24 -10.86
C TRP A 2 8.45 -28.66 -11.14
N SER A 3 9.38 -29.55 -11.48
CA SER A 3 9.13 -30.96 -11.78
C SER A 3 8.75 -31.77 -10.51
N ASP A 4 7.94 -32.82 -10.66
CA ASP A 4 7.59 -33.79 -9.60
C ASP A 4 7.90 -35.23 -10.07
N PRO A 5 8.98 -35.89 -9.58
CA PRO A 5 9.91 -35.40 -8.57
C PRO A 5 10.87 -34.31 -9.11
N PRO A 6 11.45 -33.49 -8.21
CA PRO A 6 12.34 -32.40 -8.59
C PRO A 6 13.67 -32.91 -9.15
N THR A 7 14.14 -32.25 -10.20
CA THR A 7 15.43 -32.54 -10.81
C THR A 7 16.59 -32.09 -9.93
N ALA A 8 17.77 -32.68 -10.14
CA ALA A 8 18.99 -32.29 -9.42
C ALA A 8 19.32 -30.79 -9.57
N LYS A 9 19.02 -30.20 -10.74
CA LYS A 9 19.22 -28.77 -11.01
C LYS A 9 18.26 -27.91 -10.18
N GLU A 10 17.00 -28.29 -10.08
CA GLU A 10 16.00 -27.58 -9.27
C GLU A 10 16.36 -27.62 -7.78
N VAL A 11 16.83 -28.78 -7.28
CA VAL A 11 17.33 -28.92 -5.91
C VAL A 11 18.56 -28.02 -5.67
N HIS A 12 19.50 -27.98 -6.61
CA HIS A 12 20.66 -27.10 -6.53
C HIS A 12 20.26 -25.62 -6.51
N ASN A 13 19.34 -25.20 -7.38
CA ASN A 13 18.85 -23.83 -7.42
C ASN A 13 18.13 -23.44 -6.13
N GLU A 14 17.33 -24.34 -5.53
CA GLU A 14 16.71 -24.07 -4.23
C GLU A 14 17.75 -23.81 -3.14
N LYS A 15 18.80 -24.63 -3.13
CA LYS A 15 19.90 -24.47 -2.19
C LYS A 15 20.59 -23.11 -2.40
N GLN A 16 20.85 -22.72 -3.64
CA GLN A 16 21.41 -21.41 -3.96
C GLN A 16 20.50 -20.26 -3.53
N LEU A 17 19.19 -20.34 -3.75
CA LEU A 17 18.23 -19.34 -3.30
C LEU A 17 18.24 -19.17 -1.77
N ARG A 18 18.43 -20.27 -1.03
CA ARG A 18 18.49 -20.30 0.43
C ARG A 18 19.79 -19.76 1.00
N GLU A 19 20.92 -20.08 0.37
CA GLU A 19 22.26 -19.88 0.96
C GLU A 19 22.99 -18.63 0.45
N ASN A 20 22.68 -18.17 -0.76
CA ASN A 20 23.36 -17.03 -1.36
C ASN A 20 22.84 -15.71 -0.76
N SER A 21 23.77 -14.86 -0.30
CA SER A 21 23.49 -13.54 0.27
C SER A 21 22.81 -12.57 -0.71
N LYS A 22 22.92 -12.81 -2.02
CA LYS A 22 22.24 -12.02 -3.05
C LYS A 22 20.76 -12.39 -3.23
N PHE A 23 20.30 -13.51 -2.64
CA PHE A 23 18.92 -14.00 -2.78
C PHE A 23 18.18 -13.97 -1.44
N PHE A 24 17.59 -15.08 -1.00
CA PHE A 24 16.72 -15.10 0.18
C PHE A 24 17.48 -15.30 1.48
N GLN A 25 18.79 -15.57 1.45
CA GLN A 25 19.55 -15.82 2.67
C GLN A 25 19.44 -14.70 3.72
N PRO A 26 19.50 -13.39 3.37
CA PRO A 26 19.32 -12.33 4.36
C PRO A 26 17.93 -12.37 5.01
N ALA A 27 16.89 -12.58 4.21
CA ALA A 27 15.51 -12.69 4.70
C ALA A 27 15.33 -13.92 5.59
N ILE A 28 15.89 -15.07 5.22
CA ILE A 28 15.84 -16.30 6.01
C ILE A 28 16.58 -16.14 7.34
N LYS A 29 17.74 -15.48 7.34
CA LYS A 29 18.46 -15.12 8.58
C LYS A 29 17.65 -14.18 9.47
N ALA A 30 16.84 -13.31 8.88
CA ALA A 30 15.91 -12.43 9.59
C ALA A 30 14.61 -13.15 10.04
N GLY A 31 14.51 -14.47 9.88
CA GLY A 31 13.37 -15.27 10.35
C GLY A 31 12.32 -15.61 9.28
N ALA A 32 12.56 -15.25 8.01
CA ALA A 32 11.70 -15.71 6.92
C ALA A 32 11.81 -17.22 6.71
N ARG A 33 10.72 -17.82 6.23
CA ARG A 33 10.65 -19.25 5.90
C ARG A 33 10.48 -19.43 4.40
N MET A 34 11.40 -20.16 3.78
CA MET A 34 11.26 -20.60 2.40
C MET A 34 10.73 -22.03 2.36
N LEU A 35 9.65 -22.22 1.60
CA LEU A 35 8.90 -23.47 1.50
C LEU A 35 8.73 -23.84 0.03
N ARG A 36 8.96 -25.12 -0.29
CA ARG A 36 8.64 -25.68 -1.60
C ARG A 36 7.18 -26.13 -1.59
N ARG A 37 6.46 -25.86 -2.67
CA ARG A 37 5.18 -26.52 -2.94
C ARG A 37 5.46 -27.94 -3.45
N SER A 38 5.18 -28.95 -2.63
CA SER A 38 5.61 -30.34 -2.85
C SER A 38 4.96 -31.00 -4.07
N HIS A 39 3.67 -30.74 -4.31
CA HIS A 39 2.89 -31.36 -5.39
C HIS A 39 2.09 -30.34 -6.18
N MET A 40 1.64 -30.71 -7.37
CA MET A 40 0.81 -29.86 -8.22
C MET A 40 -0.69 -29.85 -7.86
N ASP A 41 -1.07 -30.29 -6.65
CA ASP A 41 -2.47 -30.41 -6.24
C ASP A 41 -2.93 -29.32 -5.25
N SER A 42 -4.24 -29.20 -5.07
CA SER A 42 -4.81 -28.19 -4.17
C SER A 42 -4.41 -28.40 -2.71
N ARG A 43 -4.05 -29.63 -2.31
CA ARG A 43 -3.66 -29.96 -0.94
C ARG A 43 -2.34 -29.29 -0.56
N SER A 44 -1.32 -29.41 -1.40
CA SER A 44 -0.03 -28.75 -1.13
C SER A 44 -0.12 -27.23 -1.09
N ALA A 45 -1.04 -26.63 -1.86
CA ALA A 45 -1.30 -25.19 -1.83
C ALA A 45 -2.00 -24.78 -0.51
N LEU A 46 -3.01 -25.54 -0.10
CA LEU A 46 -3.72 -25.32 1.16
C LEU A 46 -2.79 -25.45 2.37
N ASP A 47 -1.83 -26.37 2.35
CA ASP A 47 -0.85 -26.52 3.43
C ASP A 47 0.05 -25.28 3.58
N ILE A 48 0.43 -24.65 2.46
CA ILE A 48 1.16 -23.37 2.49
C ILE A 48 0.30 -22.25 3.07
N ILE A 49 -0.97 -22.16 2.65
CA ILE A 49 -1.90 -21.14 3.15
C ILE A 49 -2.15 -21.30 4.64
N ARG A 50 -2.35 -22.54 5.13
CA ARG A 50 -2.58 -22.83 6.56
C ARG A 50 -1.46 -22.30 7.45
N MET A 51 -0.21 -22.38 6.99
CA MET A 51 0.94 -21.82 7.73
C MET A 51 0.92 -20.29 7.86
N LEU A 52 0.11 -19.59 7.06
CA LEU A 52 -0.07 -18.14 7.16
C LEU A 52 -1.24 -17.77 8.09
N LEU A 53 -2.25 -18.62 8.22
CA LEU A 53 -3.45 -18.34 9.01
C LEU A 53 -3.16 -18.19 10.51
N ASP A 54 -2.20 -18.94 11.03
CA ASP A 54 -1.82 -18.87 12.46
C ASP A 54 -0.89 -17.70 12.79
N LYS A 55 -0.49 -16.89 11.79
CA LYS A 55 0.41 -15.76 12.03
C LYS A 55 -0.39 -14.50 12.35
N PRO A 56 -0.04 -13.77 13.42
CA PRO A 56 -0.68 -12.49 13.68
C PRO A 56 -0.37 -11.52 12.54
N PRO A 57 -1.33 -10.68 12.14
CA PRO A 57 -1.07 -9.63 11.16
C PRO A 57 -0.02 -8.67 11.72
N VAL A 58 1.02 -8.41 10.93
CA VAL A 58 2.07 -7.44 11.28
C VAL A 58 1.86 -6.21 10.41
N ALA A 59 1.33 -5.15 11.01
CA ALA A 59 1.30 -3.84 10.36
C ALA A 59 2.72 -3.28 10.24
N MET A 60 3.05 -2.74 9.05
CA MET A 60 4.35 -2.11 8.82
C MET A 60 4.49 -0.86 9.69
N LYS A 61 5.72 -0.54 10.11
CA LYS A 61 5.98 0.65 10.94
C LYS A 61 5.45 1.93 10.30
N ILE A 62 5.64 2.09 8.99
CA ILE A 62 5.14 3.25 8.23
C ILE A 62 3.61 3.39 8.30
N GLN A 63 2.87 2.28 8.27
CA GLN A 63 1.41 2.30 8.38
C GLN A 63 0.98 2.76 9.76
N ARG A 64 1.66 2.27 10.81
CA ARG A 64 1.39 2.72 12.19
C ARG A 64 1.69 4.21 12.36
N GLN A 65 2.82 4.67 11.85
CA GLN A 65 3.22 6.09 11.96
C GLN A 65 2.23 7.03 11.27
N ILE A 66 1.69 6.64 10.13
CA ILE A 66 0.75 7.48 9.36
C ILE A 66 -0.67 7.37 9.93
N VAL A 67 -1.14 6.14 10.17
CA VAL A 67 -2.55 5.88 10.50
C VAL A 67 -2.79 5.92 12.01
N ASP A 68 -1.99 5.21 12.80
CA ASP A 68 -2.21 5.08 14.24
C ASP A 68 -1.66 6.29 15.01
N GLU A 69 -0.50 6.80 14.61
CA GLU A 69 0.18 7.92 15.27
C GLU A 69 -0.18 9.29 14.66
N GLY A 70 -0.88 9.30 13.52
CA GLY A 70 -1.29 10.53 12.82
C GLY A 70 -0.12 11.38 12.32
N GLY A 71 1.05 10.78 12.17
CA GLY A 71 2.26 11.45 11.72
C GLY A 71 2.21 11.80 10.23
N ASP A 72 2.97 12.84 9.86
CA ASP A 72 3.18 13.16 8.45
C ASP A 72 4.05 12.08 7.78
N PHE A 73 3.75 11.75 6.52
CA PHE A 73 4.52 10.76 5.75
C PHE A 73 6.01 11.12 5.73
N TYR A 74 6.34 12.39 5.51
CA TYR A 74 7.72 12.88 5.46
C TYR A 74 8.43 12.80 6.81
N ALA A 75 7.68 12.71 7.91
CA ALA A 75 8.21 12.50 9.26
C ALA A 75 8.35 11.01 9.62
N THR A 76 7.95 10.08 8.74
CA THR A 76 8.12 8.64 8.99
C THR A 76 9.57 8.22 8.87
N ASP A 77 9.96 7.18 9.61
CA ASP A 77 11.33 6.65 9.58
C ASP A 77 11.73 6.21 8.17
N ALA A 78 10.79 5.64 7.42
CA ALA A 78 11.02 5.21 6.05
C ALA A 78 11.30 6.40 5.12
N ALA A 79 10.55 7.50 5.27
CA ALA A 79 10.79 8.72 4.51
C ALA A 79 12.12 9.37 4.89
N MET A 80 12.50 9.37 6.18
CA MET A 80 13.80 9.88 6.63
C MET A 80 14.98 9.10 6.06
N VAL A 81 14.89 7.76 6.01
CA VAL A 81 15.92 6.93 5.39
C VAL A 81 16.04 7.23 3.90
N LEU A 82 14.90 7.32 3.20
CA LEU A 82 14.89 7.67 1.79
C LEU A 82 15.46 9.07 1.55
N GLU A 83 15.09 10.06 2.36
CA GLU A 83 15.57 11.43 2.23
C GLU A 83 17.08 11.53 2.52
N ALA A 84 17.59 10.76 3.48
CA ALA A 84 19.03 10.67 3.72
C ALA A 84 19.78 10.07 2.53
N GLU A 85 19.24 9.02 1.90
CA GLU A 85 19.83 8.39 0.72
C GLU A 85 19.78 9.32 -0.50
N LEU A 86 18.66 10.01 -0.73
CA LEU A 86 18.52 11.02 -1.78
C LEU A 86 19.47 12.20 -1.55
N THR A 87 19.61 12.67 -0.31
CA THR A 87 20.54 13.75 0.04
C THR A 87 21.98 13.34 -0.20
N LYS A 88 22.33 12.10 0.16
CA LYS A 88 23.66 11.54 -0.10
C LYS A 88 23.95 11.43 -1.59
N MET A 89 23.02 10.92 -2.40
CA MET A 89 23.17 10.87 -3.86
C MET A 89 23.31 12.27 -4.45
N LYS A 90 22.50 13.23 -4.00
CA LYS A 90 22.62 14.63 -4.44
C LYS A 90 24.00 15.21 -4.10
N GLN A 91 24.52 14.98 -2.90
CA GLN A 91 25.85 15.44 -2.52
C GLN A 91 26.96 14.80 -3.35
N GLN A 92 26.83 13.51 -3.67
CA GLN A 92 27.77 12.81 -4.56
C GLN A 92 27.76 13.41 -5.96
N HIS A 93 26.59 13.62 -6.56
CA HIS A 93 26.50 14.24 -7.89
C HIS A 93 26.99 15.69 -7.92
N LEU A 94 26.71 16.48 -6.88
CA LEU A 94 27.26 17.84 -6.79
C LEU A 94 28.79 17.83 -6.71
N LYS A 95 29.36 16.86 -6.01
CA LYS A 95 30.81 16.70 -5.94
C LYS A 95 31.38 16.26 -7.28
N GLU A 96 30.77 15.30 -7.96
CA GLU A 96 31.16 14.85 -9.30
C GLU A 96 31.14 16.02 -10.31
N ILE A 97 30.09 16.85 -10.27
CA ILE A 97 30.00 18.06 -11.10
C ILE A 97 31.14 19.03 -10.80
N GLU A 98 31.52 19.21 -9.53
CA GLU A 98 32.61 20.11 -9.14
C GLU A 98 33.97 19.56 -9.59
N ASP A 99 34.21 18.27 -9.39
CA ASP A 99 35.43 17.59 -9.81
C ASP A 99 35.62 17.70 -11.34
N VAL A 100 34.56 17.48 -12.14
CA VAL A 100 34.57 17.62 -13.60
C VAL A 100 34.81 19.07 -14.05
N LYS A 101 34.27 20.05 -13.33
CA LYS A 101 34.51 21.47 -13.64
C LYS A 101 35.98 21.85 -13.42
N GLU A 102 36.60 21.32 -12.38
CA GLU A 102 38.01 21.56 -12.11
C GLU A 102 38.90 20.87 -13.15
N GLU A 103 38.59 19.63 -13.54
CA GLU A 103 39.26 18.95 -14.66
C GLU A 103 39.13 19.74 -15.97
N LEU A 104 37.95 20.31 -16.24
CA LEU A 104 37.72 21.16 -17.41
C LEU A 104 38.56 22.45 -17.35
N ARG A 105 38.73 23.03 -16.15
CA ARG A 105 39.59 24.20 -15.94
C ARG A 105 41.06 23.87 -16.24
N GLN A 106 41.54 22.73 -15.75
CA GLN A 106 42.90 22.26 -16.02
C GLN A 106 43.12 21.92 -17.50
N ALA A 107 42.15 21.29 -18.16
CA ALA A 107 42.20 21.02 -19.59
C ALA A 107 42.21 22.30 -20.46
N LYS A 108 41.58 23.39 -19.96
CA LYS A 108 41.70 24.73 -20.55
C LYS A 108 43.09 25.32 -20.40
N GLU A 109 43.67 25.24 -19.21
CA GLU A 109 45.05 25.69 -18.96
C GLU A 109 46.07 24.94 -19.84
N GLN A 110 45.83 23.66 -20.10
CA GLN A 110 46.68 22.80 -20.93
C GLN A 110 46.38 22.88 -22.44
N ASN A 111 45.41 23.70 -22.88
CA ASN A 111 44.95 23.81 -24.27
C ASN A 111 44.57 22.47 -24.93
N ASN A 112 44.10 21.48 -24.14
CA ASN A 112 43.67 20.20 -24.66
C ASN A 112 42.21 20.28 -25.14
N ALA A 113 42.02 20.58 -26.43
CA ALA A 113 40.69 20.75 -27.02
C ALA A 113 39.82 19.48 -26.97
N GLN A 114 40.41 18.30 -27.11
CA GLN A 114 39.69 17.02 -27.08
C GLN A 114 39.14 16.75 -25.68
N ALA A 115 40.00 16.86 -24.65
CA ALA A 115 39.59 16.70 -23.26
C ALA A 115 38.52 17.73 -22.84
N GLN A 116 38.61 18.97 -23.34
CA GLN A 116 37.58 19.98 -23.09
C GLN A 116 36.22 19.62 -23.67
N SER A 117 36.17 18.96 -24.84
CA SER A 117 34.90 18.56 -25.45
C SER A 117 34.26 17.41 -24.67
N GLU A 118 35.04 16.38 -24.37
CA GLU A 118 34.56 15.19 -23.64
C GLU A 118 34.07 15.55 -22.23
N LEU A 119 34.81 16.41 -21.50
CA LEU A 119 34.41 16.86 -20.17
C LEU A 119 33.15 17.75 -20.19
N ARG A 120 32.93 18.52 -21.27
CA ARG A 120 31.69 19.31 -21.42
C ARG A 120 30.48 18.42 -21.65
N GLU A 121 30.61 17.42 -22.51
CA GLU A 121 29.54 16.45 -22.75
C GLU A 121 29.19 15.68 -21.47
N PHE A 122 30.20 15.24 -20.71
CA PHE A 122 29.99 14.57 -19.44
C PHE A 122 29.30 15.49 -18.41
N LEU A 123 29.73 16.75 -18.32
CA LEU A 123 29.10 17.73 -17.43
C LEU A 123 27.63 17.98 -17.79
N GLU A 124 27.32 18.09 -19.08
CA GLU A 124 25.95 18.28 -19.56
C GLU A 124 25.06 17.07 -19.23
N GLN A 125 25.57 15.85 -19.43
CA GLN A 125 24.89 14.62 -19.05
C GLN A 125 24.64 14.53 -17.53
N ALA A 126 25.64 14.83 -16.71
CA ALA A 126 25.52 14.81 -15.25
C ALA A 126 24.48 15.83 -14.74
N ILE A 127 24.45 17.04 -15.32
CA ILE A 127 23.45 18.06 -14.99
C ILE A 127 22.05 17.64 -15.43
N ALA A 128 21.91 17.07 -16.63
CA ALA A 128 20.64 16.59 -17.14
C ALA A 128 20.06 15.46 -16.25
N GLU A 129 20.89 14.50 -15.86
CA GLU A 129 20.48 13.42 -14.98
C GLU A 129 20.10 13.91 -13.57
N SER A 130 20.89 14.80 -12.98
CA SER A 130 20.55 15.43 -11.69
C SER A 130 19.22 16.20 -11.75
N THR A 131 18.94 16.87 -12.88
CA THR A 131 17.68 17.59 -13.09
C THR A 131 16.51 16.64 -13.22
N ARG A 132 16.68 15.55 -14.00
CA ARG A 132 15.67 14.49 -14.14
C ARG A 132 15.30 13.87 -12.79
N LEU A 133 16.29 13.46 -12.01
CA LEU A 133 16.08 12.86 -10.68
C LEU A 133 15.37 13.83 -9.73
N SER A 134 15.76 15.11 -9.74
CA SER A 134 15.08 16.14 -8.93
C SER A 134 13.60 16.29 -9.32
N GLY A 135 13.30 16.25 -10.62
CA GLY A 135 11.93 16.28 -11.13
C GLY A 135 11.11 15.04 -10.75
N GLU A 136 11.71 13.85 -10.78
CA GLU A 136 11.06 12.60 -10.35
C GLU A 136 10.71 12.61 -8.87
N ILE A 137 11.63 13.10 -8.01
CA ILE A 137 11.36 13.25 -6.57
C ILE A 137 10.20 14.22 -6.35
N GLN A 138 10.18 15.36 -7.05
CA GLN A 138 9.11 16.34 -6.91
C GLN A 138 7.75 15.81 -7.40
N SER A 139 7.75 15.06 -8.51
CA SER A 139 6.51 14.47 -9.05
C SER A 139 5.96 13.40 -8.11
N LEU A 140 6.83 12.57 -7.53
CA LEU A 140 6.46 11.59 -6.51
C LEU A 140 5.84 12.28 -5.30
N ARG A 141 6.50 13.32 -4.75
CA ARG A 141 5.96 14.10 -3.62
C ARG A 141 4.56 14.64 -3.90
N LYS A 142 4.36 15.24 -5.08
CA LYS A 142 3.05 15.77 -5.48
C LYS A 142 2.00 14.68 -5.65
N GLY A 143 2.37 13.57 -6.32
CA GLY A 143 1.45 12.45 -6.53
C GLY A 143 0.98 11.83 -5.21
N PHE A 144 1.84 11.77 -4.19
CA PHE A 144 1.46 11.32 -2.86
C PHE A 144 0.49 12.29 -2.16
N GLU A 145 0.73 13.60 -2.22
CA GLU A 145 -0.18 14.60 -1.65
C GLU A 145 -1.57 14.53 -2.30
N ASP A 146 -1.61 14.40 -3.63
CA ASP A 146 -2.85 14.26 -4.39
C ASP A 146 -3.62 12.99 -4.00
N GLU A 147 -2.93 11.84 -3.87
CA GLU A 147 -3.54 10.58 -3.43
C GLU A 147 -4.00 10.63 -1.97
N ARG A 148 -3.25 11.30 -1.08
CA ARG A 148 -3.65 11.52 0.31
C ARG A 148 -4.94 12.31 0.38
N SER A 149 -5.01 13.45 -0.32
CA SER A 149 -6.21 14.28 -0.35
C SER A 149 -7.42 13.50 -0.88
N ARG A 150 -7.24 12.71 -1.94
CA ARG A 150 -8.29 11.81 -2.46
C ARG A 150 -8.73 10.79 -1.42
N TRP A 151 -7.79 10.18 -0.71
CA TRP A 151 -8.10 9.19 0.33
C TRP A 151 -8.85 9.83 1.50
N GLU A 152 -8.41 10.99 1.99
CA GLU A 152 -9.08 11.75 3.05
C GLU A 152 -10.51 12.16 2.64
N SER A 153 -10.72 12.61 1.40
CA SER A 153 -12.06 12.88 0.87
C SER A 153 -12.92 11.61 0.86
N ARG A 154 -12.39 10.48 0.36
CA ARG A 154 -13.12 9.20 0.32
C ARG A 154 -13.49 8.70 1.72
N VAL A 155 -12.61 8.88 2.70
CA VAL A 155 -12.88 8.52 4.09
C VAL A 155 -13.97 9.42 4.68
N SER A 156 -13.87 10.73 4.50
CA SER A 156 -14.88 11.69 4.97
C SER A 156 -16.26 11.44 4.35
N GLU A 157 -16.32 11.15 3.06
CA GLU A 157 -17.54 10.75 2.36
C GLU A 157 -18.11 9.44 2.91
N ALA A 158 -17.27 8.43 3.12
CA ALA A 158 -17.68 7.15 3.68
C ALA A 158 -18.17 7.26 5.13
N GLU A 159 -17.52 8.08 5.96
CA GLU A 159 -17.95 8.38 7.32
C GLU A 159 -19.30 9.09 7.35
N SER A 160 -19.48 10.07 6.45
CA SER A 160 -20.75 10.81 6.33
C SER A 160 -21.87 9.88 5.89
N ALA A 161 -21.64 9.07 4.85
CA ALA A 161 -22.59 8.06 4.40
C ALA A 161 -22.91 7.03 5.49
N ARG A 162 -21.91 6.60 6.28
CA ARG A 162 -22.12 5.69 7.41
C ARG A 162 -22.99 6.31 8.49
N LYS A 163 -22.75 7.58 8.85
CA LYS A 163 -23.59 8.31 9.82
C LYS A 163 -25.03 8.49 9.32
N GLU A 164 -25.21 8.77 8.04
CA GLU A 164 -26.54 8.87 7.42
C GLU A 164 -27.27 7.52 7.41
N ALA A 165 -26.59 6.45 7.03
CA ALA A 165 -27.14 5.09 7.05
C ALA A 165 -27.52 4.67 8.48
N GLU A 166 -26.72 5.02 9.49
CA GLU A 166 -27.02 4.76 10.89
C GLU A 166 -28.28 5.53 11.36
N LYS A 167 -28.41 6.81 10.99
CA LYS A 167 -29.62 7.59 11.25
C LYS A 167 -30.86 7.01 10.57
N GLN A 168 -30.74 6.62 9.31
CA GLN A 168 -31.82 5.97 8.56
C GLN A 168 -32.24 4.65 9.21
N GLN A 169 -31.26 3.85 9.65
CA GLN A 169 -31.52 2.61 10.37
C GLN A 169 -32.23 2.87 11.71
N GLN A 170 -31.81 3.87 12.48
CA GLN A 170 -32.48 4.24 13.73
C GLN A 170 -33.92 4.70 13.51
N ALA A 171 -34.18 5.50 12.47
CA ALA A 171 -35.52 5.96 12.13
C ALA A 171 -36.46 4.80 11.75
N LEU A 172 -35.99 3.85 10.93
CA LEU A 172 -36.75 2.65 10.56
C LEU A 172 -36.99 1.74 11.78
N MET A 173 -36.03 1.66 12.71
CA MET A 173 -36.20 0.92 13.96
C MET A 173 -37.28 1.54 14.86
N SER A 174 -37.32 2.87 14.98
CA SER A 174 -38.40 3.54 15.72
C SER A 174 -39.77 3.37 15.06
N GLU A 175 -39.84 3.42 13.72
CA GLU A 175 -41.07 3.17 12.97
C GLU A 175 -41.58 1.73 13.19
N LEU A 176 -40.67 0.75 13.18
CA LEU A 176 -40.99 -0.65 13.47
C LEU A 176 -41.55 -0.84 14.89
N GLU A 177 -40.97 -0.16 15.87
CA GLU A 177 -41.43 -0.19 17.26
C GLU A 177 -42.82 0.43 17.41
N GLU A 178 -43.09 1.56 16.75
CA GLU A 178 -44.42 2.15 16.69
C GLU A 178 -45.44 1.21 16.04
N LEU A 179 -45.11 0.62 14.90
CA LEU A 179 -45.99 -0.32 14.19
C LEU A 179 -46.30 -1.56 15.04
N ARG A 180 -45.31 -2.11 15.75
CA ARG A 180 -45.51 -3.21 16.71
C ARG A 180 -46.45 -2.80 17.84
N SER A 181 -46.24 -1.64 18.45
CA SER A 181 -47.11 -1.13 19.53
C SER A 181 -48.56 -0.89 19.09
N ARG A 182 -48.78 -0.56 17.81
CA ARG A 182 -50.12 -0.39 17.22
C ARG A 182 -50.75 -1.74 16.90
N ALA A 183 -49.96 -2.70 16.41
CA ALA A 183 -50.43 -4.06 16.12
C ALA A 183 -50.94 -4.77 17.38
N GLU A 184 -50.26 -4.61 18.52
CA GLU A 184 -50.70 -5.18 19.81
C GLU A 184 -52.08 -4.69 20.27
N ARG A 185 -52.48 -3.48 19.83
CA ARG A 185 -53.77 -2.85 20.18
C ARG A 185 -54.85 -3.04 19.11
N ALA A 186 -54.50 -3.55 17.94
CA ALA A 186 -55.40 -3.70 16.79
C ALA A 186 -56.05 -5.09 16.75
N SER A 187 -57.17 -5.22 16.05
CA SER A 187 -57.82 -6.51 15.80
C SER A 187 -58.35 -6.62 14.37
N GLY A 188 -58.59 -7.85 13.89
CA GLY A 188 -59.22 -8.10 12.59
C GLY A 188 -58.36 -7.72 11.37
N GLU A 189 -58.93 -6.95 10.44
CA GLU A 189 -58.27 -6.56 9.18
C GLU A 189 -57.13 -5.56 9.38
N GLU A 190 -57.21 -4.73 10.41
CA GLU A 190 -56.19 -3.72 10.73
C GLU A 190 -54.88 -4.37 11.19
N LEU A 191 -54.98 -5.45 11.98
CA LEU A 191 -53.83 -6.27 12.36
C LEU A 191 -53.11 -6.85 11.13
N ARG A 192 -53.85 -7.40 10.16
CA ARG A 192 -53.27 -7.94 8.91
C ARG A 192 -52.62 -6.86 8.03
N ARG A 193 -53.08 -5.61 8.12
CA ARG A 193 -52.43 -4.47 7.44
C ARG A 193 -51.13 -4.09 8.14
N LEU A 194 -51.14 -4.01 9.47
CA LEU A 194 -49.95 -3.69 10.27
C LEU A 194 -48.88 -4.78 10.16
N GLU A 195 -49.25 -6.06 10.15
CA GLU A 195 -48.31 -7.17 9.92
C GLU A 195 -47.61 -7.09 8.55
N ARG A 196 -48.32 -6.65 7.51
CA ARG A 196 -47.70 -6.41 6.19
C ARG A 196 -46.70 -5.26 6.25
N LEU A 197 -47.05 -4.15 6.90
CA LEU A 197 -46.17 -2.99 7.05
C LEU A 197 -44.91 -3.32 7.88
N ILE A 198 -45.06 -4.11 8.95
CA ILE A 198 -43.96 -4.62 9.77
C ILE A 198 -43.00 -5.48 8.94
N ASN A 199 -43.53 -6.41 8.15
CA ASN A 199 -42.70 -7.24 7.27
C ASN A 199 -41.98 -6.42 6.19
N GLU A 200 -42.61 -5.36 5.71
CA GLU A 200 -41.99 -4.46 4.74
C GLU A 200 -40.87 -3.61 5.35
N THR A 201 -41.07 -3.07 6.56
CA THR A 201 -40.02 -2.33 7.30
C THR A 201 -38.86 -3.23 7.70
N LEU A 202 -39.12 -4.46 8.12
CA LEU A 202 -38.07 -5.46 8.39
C LEU A 202 -37.22 -5.74 7.15
N LYS A 203 -37.83 -5.91 5.97
CA LYS A 203 -37.09 -6.06 4.70
C LYS A 203 -36.22 -4.85 4.37
N LYS A 204 -36.69 -3.62 4.64
CA LYS A 204 -35.90 -2.39 4.44
C LYS A 204 -34.69 -2.35 5.38
N ILE A 205 -34.85 -2.73 6.65
CA ILE A 205 -33.75 -2.83 7.62
C ILE A 205 -32.74 -3.90 7.20
N GLU A 206 -33.19 -5.07 6.77
CA GLU A 206 -32.33 -6.13 6.26
C GLU A 206 -31.55 -5.70 5.02
N ALA A 207 -32.19 -4.99 4.09
CA ALA A 207 -31.52 -4.45 2.90
C ALA A 207 -30.40 -3.46 3.25
N ILE A 208 -30.62 -2.59 4.25
CA ILE A 208 -29.61 -1.64 4.74
C ILE A 208 -28.47 -2.36 5.46
N LYS A 209 -28.77 -3.41 6.25
CA LYS A 209 -27.73 -4.23 6.92
C LYS A 209 -26.93 -5.08 5.94
N ALA A 210 -27.56 -5.55 4.86
CA ALA A 210 -26.91 -6.32 3.80
C ALA A 210 -26.02 -5.45 2.91
N TYR A 211 -26.29 -4.14 2.85
CA TYR A 211 -25.40 -3.17 2.21
C TYR A 211 -24.11 -3.02 3.03
N ARG A 212 -23.09 -3.80 2.66
CA ARG A 212 -21.71 -3.54 3.07
C ARG A 212 -21.14 -2.49 2.13
N PRO A 213 -20.86 -1.25 2.57
CA PRO A 213 -20.05 -0.36 1.77
C PRO A 213 -18.72 -1.07 1.49
N SER A 214 -18.23 -0.94 0.25
CA SER A 214 -16.92 -1.46 -0.14
C SER A 214 -15.91 -1.07 0.94
N CYS A 215 -15.33 -2.05 1.62
CA CYS A 215 -14.39 -1.79 2.70
C CYS A 215 -13.30 -0.86 2.17
N ILE A 216 -13.25 0.36 2.69
CA ILE A 216 -12.02 1.14 2.63
C ILE A 216 -11.08 0.36 3.54
N VAL A 217 -10.12 -0.34 2.93
CA VAL A 217 -9.04 -1.00 3.67
C VAL A 217 -8.32 0.11 4.41
N MET A 218 -8.49 0.14 5.74
CA MET A 218 -7.73 0.97 6.66
C MET A 218 -6.29 0.46 6.74
#